data_AF-A0A820G5S5-F1
#
_entry.id   AF-A0A820G5S5-F1
#
_cell.length_a   1.000
_cell.length_b   1.000
_cell.length_c   1.000
_cell.angle_alpha   90.00
_cell.angle_beta   90.00
_cell.angle_gamma   90.00
#
_symmetry.space_group_name_H-M   'P 1'
#
loop_
_entity.id
_entity.type
_entity.pdbx_description
1 polymer ?
#
loop_
_entity_poly.entity_id
_entity_poly.type
_entity_poly.pdbx_seq_one_letter_code
_entity_poly.pdbx_strand_id
1 'polypeptide(L)'
;MVDLIFSCIFGCQGKTINIRFLLRPFYMAVISQEMKKIFNSLRKSFLQILSVTILLGIHVYFFSVIGMILFPPARKDSPSERPNEGTKYFPDFPDALLNLVVLLTTANNPDITLPAYSKNRLYIIYFAVFLTIGLYCLMTLFTVIKMNTFKEFFTTSMQNSLFRRRLAVRACFDILLERQVIPSSSLTTTDDTTTSLLTQRITRTTAPMLVLTRVITGSDLPEPLKTELVDTLKRYAGENNEVGWDMFATAMLSLDADVQKSSVVHHEYSGIWALVQLIGASKYLTWFGNAIGLINFIILVVEGALRYHPKFFTIDIFLSNVLFSFSIYYFLESSLKLWSLRPKVFFKYVFNTFDAILAV
;
A
#
# COMPACT_ATOMS: atom_id res chain seq x y z
N MET A 1 -30.42 -15.48 4.60
CA MET A 1 -30.35 -16.44 5.72
C MET A 1 -29.91 -15.78 7.03
N VAL A 2 -28.76 -15.09 7.10
CA VAL A 2 -28.24 -14.54 8.37
C VAL A 2 -29.21 -13.56 9.06
N ASP A 3 -29.80 -12.61 8.32
CA ASP A 3 -30.78 -11.66 8.91
C ASP A 3 -32.06 -12.36 9.39
N LEU A 4 -32.47 -13.46 8.74
CA LEU A 4 -33.65 -14.25 9.11
C LEU A 4 -33.41 -15.01 10.42
N ILE A 5 -32.23 -15.61 10.56
CA ILE A 5 -31.78 -16.31 11.77
C ILE A 5 -31.69 -15.33 12.94
N PHE A 6 -31.15 -14.12 12.71
CA PHE A 6 -31.04 -13.11 13.75
C PHE A 6 -32.40 -12.51 14.17
N SER A 7 -33.32 -12.30 13.22
CA SER A 7 -34.71 -11.92 13.50
C SER A 7 -35.46 -13.00 14.29
N CYS A 8 -35.17 -14.27 14.05
CA CYS A 8 -35.75 -15.38 14.82
C CYS A 8 -35.15 -15.49 16.23
N ILE A 9 -33.86 -15.19 16.41
CA ILE A 9 -33.18 -15.25 17.74
C ILE A 9 -33.58 -14.08 18.65
N PHE A 10 -33.75 -12.87 18.10
CA PHE A 10 -34.02 -11.66 18.90
C PHE A 10 -35.50 -11.34 19.11
N GLY A 11 -36.42 -12.24 18.74
CA GLY A 11 -37.83 -12.15 19.10
C GLY A 11 -38.47 -10.78 18.79
N CYS A 12 -38.70 -10.49 17.51
CA CYS A 12 -39.59 -9.42 17.00
C CYS A 12 -39.80 -8.17 17.88
N GLN A 13 -38.74 -7.49 18.31
CA GLN A 13 -38.86 -6.11 18.77
C GLN A 13 -38.52 -5.15 17.63
N GLY A 14 -39.52 -4.87 16.77
CA GLY A 14 -39.74 -3.65 15.97
C GLY A 14 -38.61 -2.92 15.22
N LYS A 15 -37.36 -3.37 15.29
CA LYS A 15 -36.17 -2.76 14.68
C LYS A 15 -35.47 -3.81 13.84
N THR A 16 -35.67 -3.74 12.54
CA THR A 16 -34.95 -4.55 11.55
C THR A 16 -33.52 -4.04 11.41
N ILE A 17 -32.64 -4.44 12.33
CA ILE A 17 -31.20 -4.18 12.19
C ILE A 17 -30.67 -5.08 11.08
N ASN A 18 -30.37 -4.48 9.93
CA ASN A 18 -29.87 -5.17 8.75
C ASN A 18 -28.36 -5.49 8.89
N ILE A 19 -28.06 -6.60 9.56
CA ILE A 19 -26.69 -7.07 9.83
C ILE A 19 -25.92 -7.35 8.53
N ARG A 20 -26.61 -7.62 7.41
CA ARG A 20 -26.01 -7.70 6.06
C ARG A 20 -25.07 -6.54 5.70
N PHE A 21 -25.34 -5.31 6.15
CA PHE A 21 -24.51 -4.16 5.80
C PHE A 21 -23.17 -4.20 6.52
N LEU A 22 -23.16 -4.71 7.76
CA LEU A 22 -21.93 -4.90 8.55
C LEU A 22 -21.09 -6.07 8.01
N LEU A 23 -21.71 -7.10 7.43
CA LEU A 23 -21.00 -8.24 6.84
C LEU A 23 -20.41 -7.96 5.45
N ARG A 24 -20.89 -6.94 4.71
CA ARG A 24 -20.39 -6.64 3.35
C ARG A 24 -18.88 -6.30 3.33
N PRO A 25 -18.36 -5.40 4.17
CA PRO A 25 -16.92 -5.15 4.26
C PRO A 25 -16.13 -6.38 4.70
N PHE A 26 -16.71 -7.20 5.60
CA PHE A 26 -16.07 -8.42 6.09
C PHE A 26 -15.94 -9.47 4.98
N TYR A 27 -16.97 -9.63 4.15
CA TYR A 27 -16.94 -10.53 3.00
C TYR A 27 -15.85 -10.13 2.00
N MET A 28 -15.72 -8.83 1.70
CA MET A 28 -14.65 -8.31 0.84
C MET A 28 -13.25 -8.56 1.45
N ALA A 29 -13.10 -8.35 2.76
CA ALA A 29 -11.86 -8.62 3.48
C ALA A 29 -11.48 -10.11 3.51
N VAL A 30 -12.48 -11.00 3.52
CA VAL A 30 -12.28 -12.46 3.49
C VAL A 30 -12.02 -12.98 2.07
N ILE A 31 -12.59 -12.40 1.02
CA ILE A 31 -12.34 -12.87 -0.34
C ILE A 31 -10.91 -12.56 -0.78
N SER A 32 -10.41 -11.36 -0.49
CA SER A 32 -9.06 -10.97 -0.93
C SER A 32 -7.99 -11.66 -0.06
N GLN A 33 -7.11 -12.44 -0.70
CA GLN A 33 -5.95 -13.03 -0.03
C GLN A 33 -5.00 -11.98 0.52
N GLU A 34 -4.91 -10.82 -0.12
CA GLU A 34 -4.07 -9.71 0.34
C GLU A 34 -4.67 -9.05 1.59
N MET A 35 -5.98 -8.87 1.63
CA MET A 35 -6.67 -8.33 2.81
C MET A 35 -6.57 -9.28 4.01
N LYS A 36 -6.65 -10.60 3.79
CA LYS A 36 -6.42 -11.60 4.84
C LYS A 36 -5.02 -11.51 5.44
N LYS A 37 -3.99 -11.33 4.60
CA LYS A 37 -2.60 -11.13 5.07
C LYS A 37 -2.48 -9.86 5.90
N ILE A 38 -3.09 -8.76 5.45
CA ILE A 38 -3.12 -7.48 6.17
C ILE A 38 -3.85 -7.64 7.51
N PHE A 39 -5.00 -8.32 7.55
CA PHE A 39 -5.77 -8.51 8.77
C PHE A 39 -5.02 -9.36 9.81
N ASN A 40 -4.43 -10.48 9.39
CA ASN A 40 -3.63 -11.32 10.29
C ASN A 40 -2.39 -10.57 10.81
N SER A 41 -1.80 -9.72 9.99
CA SER A 41 -0.73 -8.81 10.39
C SER A 41 -1.18 -7.79 11.42
N LEU A 42 -2.32 -7.13 11.18
CA LEU A 42 -2.92 -6.16 12.09
C LEU A 42 -3.26 -6.81 13.43
N ARG A 43 -3.80 -8.03 13.43
CA ARG A 43 -4.09 -8.79 14.65
C ARG A 43 -2.81 -9.07 15.45
N LYS A 44 -1.73 -9.53 14.80
CA LYS A 44 -0.44 -9.76 15.45
C LYS A 44 0.14 -8.46 16.01
N SER A 45 0.00 -7.36 15.27
CA SER A 45 0.49 -6.03 15.66
C SER A 45 -0.32 -5.44 16.81
N PHE A 46 -1.64 -5.63 16.82
CA PHE A 46 -2.54 -5.13 17.85
C PHE A 46 -2.20 -5.67 19.23
N LEU A 47 -1.85 -6.96 19.34
CA LEU A 47 -1.43 -7.57 20.60
C LEU A 47 -0.15 -6.95 21.16
N GLN A 48 0.78 -6.52 20.31
CA GLN A 48 2.00 -5.82 20.76
C GLN A 48 1.71 -4.38 21.19
N ILE A 49 0.82 -3.68 20.46
CA ILE A 49 0.39 -2.32 20.77
C ILE A 49 -0.39 -2.26 22.10
N LEU A 50 -1.06 -3.35 22.49
CA LEU A 50 -1.84 -3.44 23.72
C LEU A 50 -1.04 -3.09 24.98
N SER A 51 0.23 -3.51 25.08
CA SER A 51 1.08 -3.21 26.24
C SER A 51 1.29 -1.70 26.44
N VAL A 52 1.51 -0.95 25.36
CA VAL A 52 1.68 0.51 25.42
C VAL A 52 0.35 1.20 25.69
N THR A 53 -0.74 0.68 25.14
CA THR A 53 -2.09 1.17 25.44
C THR A 53 -2.44 1.02 26.91
N ILE A 54 -2.02 -0.07 27.55
CA ILE A 54 -2.18 -0.26 29.00
C ILE A 54 -1.34 0.76 29.77
N LEU A 55 -0.08 0.99 29.39
CA LEU A 55 0.77 2.02 30.00
C LEU A 55 0.15 3.42 29.89
N LEU A 56 -0.40 3.75 28.72
CA LEU A 56 -1.14 4.98 28.48
C LEU A 56 -2.40 5.07 29.35
N GLY A 57 -3.13 3.95 29.48
CA GLY A 57 -4.29 3.84 30.37
C GLY A 57 -3.92 4.08 31.83
N ILE A 58 -2.79 3.55 32.30
CA ILE A 58 -2.28 3.78 33.67
C ILE A 58 -1.92 5.26 33.86
N HIS A 59 -1.26 5.89 32.88
CA HIS A 59 -0.95 7.33 32.92
C HIS A 59 -2.22 8.17 33.07
N VAL A 60 -3.23 7.93 32.23
CA VAL A 60 -4.51 8.64 32.31
C VAL A 60 -5.24 8.34 33.62
N TYR A 61 -5.25 7.09 34.07
CA TYR A 61 -5.85 6.68 35.34
C TYR A 61 -5.26 7.44 36.53
N PHE A 62 -3.92 7.44 36.63
CA PHE A 62 -3.20 8.07 37.72
C PHE A 62 -3.46 9.58 37.77
N PHE A 63 -3.36 10.26 36.63
CA PHE A 63 -3.67 11.69 36.55
C PHE A 63 -5.16 11.97 36.77
N SER A 64 -6.08 11.08 36.39
CA SER A 64 -7.51 11.25 36.67
C SER A 64 -7.79 11.29 38.17
N VAL A 65 -7.20 10.37 38.94
CA VAL A 65 -7.34 10.36 40.41
C VAL A 65 -6.74 11.61 41.03
N ILE A 66 -5.53 12.01 40.60
CA ILE A 66 -4.89 13.24 41.09
C ILE A 66 -5.72 14.47 40.73
N GLY A 67 -6.26 14.54 39.51
CA GLY A 67 -7.08 15.65 39.04
C GLY A 67 -8.36 15.81 39.86
N MET A 68 -9.02 14.71 40.23
CA MET A 68 -10.19 14.75 41.12
C MET A 68 -9.85 15.21 42.54
N ILE A 69 -8.67 14.85 43.06
CA ILE A 69 -8.21 15.31 44.38
C ILE A 69 -7.81 16.78 44.32
N LEU A 70 -7.16 17.21 43.24
CA LEU A 70 -6.66 18.57 43.05
C LEU A 70 -7.79 19.58 42.74
N PHE A 71 -8.83 19.13 42.05
CA PHE A 71 -10.00 19.91 41.65
C PHE A 71 -11.29 19.26 42.20
N PRO A 72 -11.55 19.33 43.51
CA PRO A 72 -12.72 18.71 44.10
C PRO A 72 -14.02 19.38 43.59
N PRO A 73 -15.09 18.61 43.33
CA PRO A 73 -16.39 19.16 42.95
C PRO A 73 -16.95 20.04 44.07
N ALA A 74 -17.64 21.12 43.69
CA ALA A 74 -18.29 22.00 44.66
C ALA A 74 -19.38 21.23 45.40
N ARG A 75 -19.43 21.43 46.72
CA ARG A 75 -20.47 20.85 47.57
C ARG A 75 -21.82 21.44 47.16
N LYS A 76 -22.83 20.58 46.96
CA LYS A 76 -24.20 20.97 46.57
C LYS A 76 -24.85 21.97 47.55
N ASP A 77 -24.32 22.06 48.76
CA ASP A 77 -24.82 22.89 49.86
C ASP A 77 -24.39 24.38 49.76
N SER A 78 -23.53 24.74 48.79
CA SER A 78 -23.08 26.12 48.59
C SER A 78 -23.07 26.47 47.09
N PRO A 79 -24.15 27.09 46.56
CA PRO A 79 -24.18 27.52 45.18
C PRO A 79 -23.21 28.69 45.02
N SER A 80 -22.00 28.39 44.52
CA SER A 80 -21.10 29.42 44.02
C SER A 80 -21.61 29.87 42.64
N GLU A 81 -21.66 31.19 42.40
CA GLU A 81 -22.16 31.80 41.15
C GLU A 81 -21.42 31.36 39.88
N ARG A 82 -20.27 30.68 40.00
CA ARG A 82 -19.49 30.18 38.87
C ARG A 82 -19.23 28.67 39.03
N PRO A 83 -19.51 27.85 38.00
CA PRO A 83 -19.18 26.43 38.04
C PRO A 83 -17.67 26.28 38.23
N ASN A 84 -17.27 25.54 39.26
CA ASN A 84 -15.88 25.22 39.48
C ASN A 84 -15.42 24.11 38.52
N GLU A 85 -14.12 24.05 38.26
CA GLU A 85 -13.49 23.12 37.31
C GLU A 85 -13.72 21.67 37.74
N GLY A 86 -13.76 21.45 39.07
CA GLY A 86 -14.11 20.17 39.67
C GLY A 86 -15.52 19.69 39.34
N THR A 87 -16.52 20.57 39.17
CA THR A 87 -17.87 20.13 38.74
C THR A 87 -18.00 19.96 37.23
N LYS A 88 -17.23 20.73 36.45
CA LYS A 88 -17.33 20.71 34.99
C LYS A 88 -16.49 19.61 34.34
N TYR A 89 -15.27 19.39 34.83
CA TYR A 89 -14.29 18.50 34.18
C TYR A 89 -13.87 17.31 35.05
N PHE A 90 -13.93 17.42 36.37
CA PHE A 90 -13.55 16.36 37.31
C PHE A 90 -14.65 15.95 38.31
N PRO A 91 -15.94 15.86 37.92
CA PRO A 91 -17.01 15.59 38.88
C PRO A 91 -16.95 14.17 39.43
N ASP A 92 -16.78 13.20 38.54
CA ASP A 92 -16.70 11.78 38.82
C ASP A 92 -15.53 11.15 38.04
N PHE A 93 -15.08 9.97 38.47
CA PHE A 93 -13.97 9.25 37.84
C PHE A 93 -14.12 9.02 36.32
N PRO A 94 -15.24 8.50 35.77
CA PRO A 94 -15.38 8.30 34.33
C PRO A 94 -15.32 9.61 33.54
N ASP A 95 -15.90 10.70 34.06
CA ASP A 95 -15.88 12.01 33.40
C ASP A 95 -14.49 12.64 33.43
N ALA A 96 -13.79 12.56 34.57
CA ALA A 96 -12.40 12.98 34.71
C ALA A 96 -11.49 12.21 33.73
N LEU A 97 -11.68 10.89 33.65
CA LEU A 97 -10.90 10.03 32.75
C LEU A 97 -11.15 10.40 31.29
N LEU A 98 -12.42 10.58 30.87
CA LEU A 98 -12.75 11.00 29.51
C LEU A 98 -12.18 12.38 29.18
N ASN A 99 -12.31 13.35 30.09
CA ASN A 99 -11.75 14.69 29.91
C ASN A 99 -10.23 14.67 29.76
N LEU A 100 -9.53 13.78 30.48
CA LEU A 100 -8.09 13.58 30.32
C LEU A 100 -7.71 12.77 29.07
N VAL A 101 -8.52 11.82 28.62
CA VAL A 101 -8.31 11.15 27.31
C VAL A 101 -8.44 12.16 26.17
N VAL A 102 -9.43 13.05 26.23
CA VAL A 102 -9.61 14.14 25.24
C VAL A 102 -8.48 15.18 25.36
N LEU A 103 -7.95 15.41 26.57
CA LEU A 103 -6.78 16.28 26.77
C LEU A 103 -5.49 15.65 26.24
N LEU A 104 -5.34 14.34 26.36
CA LEU A 104 -4.22 13.61 25.79
C LEU A 104 -4.19 13.71 24.25
N THR A 105 -5.34 13.93 23.60
CA THR A 105 -5.40 14.27 22.16
C THR A 105 -5.39 15.78 21.91
N THR A 106 -5.20 16.60 22.94
CA THR A 106 -5.18 18.08 22.92
C THR A 106 -6.45 18.74 22.39
N ALA A 107 -7.55 18.01 22.24
CA ALA A 107 -8.77 18.52 21.63
C ALA A 107 -9.54 19.50 22.53
N ASN A 108 -9.33 19.45 23.85
CA ASN A 108 -9.95 20.34 24.82
C ASN A 108 -8.95 21.32 25.49
N ASN A 109 -7.77 21.53 24.90
CA ASN A 109 -6.82 22.57 25.32
C ASN A 109 -7.01 23.81 24.44
N PRO A 110 -7.20 25.03 24.99
CA PRO A 110 -7.03 25.45 26.38
C PRO A 110 -8.27 25.37 27.27
N ASP A 111 -9.40 24.86 26.79
CA ASP A 111 -10.69 24.92 27.51
C ASP A 111 -10.67 24.28 28.91
N ILE A 112 -9.97 23.17 29.09
CA ILE A 112 -9.82 22.51 30.41
C ILE A 112 -8.74 23.17 31.29
N THR A 113 -7.73 23.79 30.68
CA THR A 113 -6.54 24.30 31.38
C THR A 113 -6.69 25.76 31.80
N LEU A 114 -7.34 26.58 30.96
CA LEU A 114 -7.48 28.03 31.13
C LEU A 114 -8.28 28.43 32.37
N PRO A 115 -9.43 27.81 32.70
CA PRO A 115 -10.17 28.16 33.91
C PRO A 115 -9.36 27.90 35.18
N ALA A 116 -8.71 26.74 35.29
CA ALA A 116 -7.83 26.40 36.40
C ALA A 116 -6.64 27.36 36.51
N TYR A 117 -6.00 27.69 35.38
CA TYR A 117 -4.90 28.66 35.33
C TYR A 117 -5.31 30.05 35.82
N SER A 118 -6.52 30.50 35.44
CA SER A 118 -7.05 31.80 35.84
C SER A 118 -7.27 31.93 37.36
N LYS A 119 -7.52 30.80 38.05
CA LYS A 119 -7.64 30.75 39.51
C LYS A 119 -6.29 30.78 40.20
N ASN A 120 -5.35 29.94 39.76
CA ASN A 120 -3.97 29.96 40.24
C ASN A 120 -3.03 29.47 39.13
N ARG A 121 -2.00 30.26 38.84
CA ARG A 121 -1.01 29.96 37.80
C ARG A 121 -0.29 28.63 38.02
N LEU A 122 -0.19 28.16 39.27
CA LEU A 122 0.48 26.90 39.61
C LEU A 122 -0.24 25.66 39.04
N TYR A 123 -1.56 25.73 38.80
CA TYR A 123 -2.30 24.60 38.24
C TYR A 123 -1.85 24.21 36.82
N ILE A 124 -1.16 25.11 36.10
CA ILE A 124 -0.59 24.77 34.78
C ILE A 124 0.45 23.66 34.88
N ILE A 125 1.15 23.53 36.02
CA ILE A 125 2.18 22.51 36.21
C ILE A 125 1.58 21.11 36.08
N TYR A 126 0.39 20.89 36.65
CA TYR A 126 -0.33 19.61 36.54
C TYR A 126 -0.60 19.25 35.07
N PHE A 127 -1.18 20.17 34.30
CA PHE A 127 -1.51 19.94 32.89
C PHE A 127 -0.26 19.85 32.00
N ALA A 128 0.77 20.65 32.27
CA ALA A 128 2.03 20.64 31.53
C ALA A 128 2.76 19.30 31.73
N VAL A 129 2.83 18.77 32.95
CA VAL A 129 3.43 17.46 33.22
C VAL A 129 2.62 16.34 32.56
N PHE A 130 1.29 16.37 32.69
CA PHE A 130 0.41 15.40 32.04
C PHE A 130 0.61 15.35 30.52
N LEU A 131 0.62 16.52 29.87
CA LEU A 131 0.80 16.64 28.43
C LEU A 131 2.23 16.29 28.00
N THR A 132 3.25 16.67 28.77
CA THR A 132 4.64 16.38 28.41
C THR A 132 4.89 14.87 28.41
N ILE A 133 4.46 14.19 29.47
CA ILE A 133 4.58 12.73 29.57
C ILE A 133 3.68 12.06 28.52
N GLY A 134 2.42 12.48 28.41
CA GLY A 134 1.44 11.89 27.49
C GLY A 134 1.85 11.99 26.02
N LEU A 135 2.22 13.20 25.57
CA LEU A 135 2.51 13.46 24.15
C LEU A 135 3.95 13.11 23.77
N TYR A 136 4.94 13.62 24.50
CA TYR A 136 6.34 13.49 24.06
C TYR A 136 6.98 12.17 24.49
N CYS A 137 6.54 11.58 25.61
CA CYS A 137 7.04 10.28 26.02
C CYS A 137 6.14 9.17 25.45
N LEU A 138 4.87 9.11 25.86
CA LEU A 138 4.02 7.96 25.59
C LEU A 138 3.53 7.88 24.14
N MET A 139 3.06 8.98 23.52
CA MET A 139 2.63 8.96 22.12
C MET A 139 3.80 8.75 21.14
N THR A 140 4.98 9.31 21.43
CA THR A 140 6.19 9.04 20.64
C THR A 140 6.62 7.58 20.76
N LEU A 141 6.65 7.01 21.98
CA LEU A 141 6.92 5.59 22.20
C LEU A 141 5.93 4.69 21.45
N PHE A 142 4.64 5.00 21.53
CA PHE A 142 3.58 4.30 20.82
C PHE A 142 3.80 4.30 19.30
N THR A 143 4.26 5.43 18.75
CA THR A 143 4.57 5.56 17.33
C THR A 143 5.79 4.72 16.94
N VAL A 144 6.86 4.77 17.73
CA VAL A 144 8.07 3.96 17.50
C VAL A 144 7.75 2.47 17.50
N ILE A 145 6.95 2.00 18.46
CA ILE A 145 6.57 0.59 18.55
C ILE A 145 5.76 0.15 17.33
N LYS A 146 4.78 0.95 16.90
CA LYS A 146 4.03 0.68 15.67
C LYS A 146 4.93 0.56 14.44
N MET A 147 5.89 1.48 14.29
CA MET A 147 6.81 1.46 13.15
C MET A 147 7.72 0.22 13.18
N ASN A 148 8.23 -0.16 14.35
CA ASN A 148 9.05 -1.37 14.50
C ASN A 148 8.28 -2.65 14.17
N THR A 149 7.05 -2.77 14.68
CA THR A 149 6.17 -3.90 14.37
C THR A 149 5.84 -3.97 12.89
N PHE A 150 5.51 -2.84 12.26
CA PHE A 150 5.23 -2.79 10.83
C PHE A 150 6.45 -3.17 9.99
N LYS A 151 7.63 -2.69 10.39
CA LYS A 151 8.90 -3.06 9.75
C LYS A 151 9.15 -4.56 9.84
N GLU A 152 9.01 -5.17 11.02
CA GLU A 152 9.16 -6.62 11.23
C GLU A 152 8.17 -7.42 10.37
N PHE A 153 6.92 -6.96 10.28
CA PHE A 153 5.93 -7.59 9.41
C PHE A 153 6.34 -7.52 7.94
N PHE A 154 6.75 -6.34 7.45
CA PHE A 154 7.17 -6.16 6.07
C PHE A 154 8.37 -7.04 5.72
N THR A 155 9.40 -7.07 6.58
CA THR A 155 10.59 -7.90 6.37
C THR A 155 10.24 -9.38 6.35
N THR A 156 9.41 -9.85 7.28
CA THR A 156 8.96 -11.25 7.33
C THR A 156 8.13 -11.62 6.10
N SER A 157 7.24 -10.72 5.67
CA SER A 157 6.43 -10.91 4.46
C SER A 157 7.29 -11.01 3.20
N MET A 158 8.27 -10.12 3.06
CA MET A 158 9.23 -10.12 1.96
C MET A 158 10.08 -11.41 1.97
N GLN A 159 10.63 -11.80 3.13
CA GLN A 159 11.38 -13.04 3.30
C GLN A 159 10.54 -14.27 2.92
N ASN A 160 9.30 -14.36 3.39
CA ASN A 160 8.39 -15.46 3.04
C ASN A 160 8.05 -15.50 1.54
N SER A 161 7.93 -14.33 0.90
CA SER A 161 7.72 -14.25 -0.55
C SER A 161 8.94 -14.76 -1.32
N LEU A 162 10.13 -14.27 -0.97
CA LEU A 162 11.40 -14.72 -1.57
C LEU A 162 11.67 -16.20 -1.31
N PHE A 163 11.39 -16.68 -0.09
CA PHE A 163 11.55 -18.09 0.27
C PHE A 163 10.64 -18.99 -0.56
N ARG A 164 9.35 -18.67 -0.68
CA ARG A 164 8.41 -19.41 -1.53
C ARG A 164 8.86 -19.45 -2.99
N ARG A 165 9.35 -18.32 -3.51
CA ARG A 165 9.89 -18.25 -4.87
C ARG A 165 11.12 -19.15 -5.03
N ARG A 166 12.10 -19.06 -4.12
CA ARG A 166 13.31 -19.89 -4.16
C ARG A 166 12.98 -21.37 -4.08
N LEU A 167 12.04 -21.74 -3.21
CA LEU A 167 11.57 -23.12 -3.07
C LEU A 167 10.86 -23.61 -4.33
N ALA A 168 10.01 -22.78 -4.96
CA ALA A 168 9.35 -23.12 -6.22
C ALA A 168 10.35 -23.27 -7.39
N VAL A 169 11.33 -22.36 -7.50
CA VAL A 169 12.39 -22.44 -8.51
C VAL A 169 13.26 -23.69 -8.31
N ARG A 170 13.60 -24.02 -7.06
CA ARG A 170 14.34 -25.23 -6.72
C ARG A 170 13.56 -26.49 -7.06
N ALA A 171 12.32 -26.59 -6.60
CA ALA A 171 11.45 -27.72 -6.91
C ALA A 171 11.22 -27.88 -8.42
N CYS A 172 11.08 -26.77 -9.16
CA CYS A 172 10.99 -26.80 -10.61
C CYS A 172 12.25 -27.41 -11.23
N PHE A 173 13.45 -27.00 -10.80
CA PHE A 173 14.70 -27.56 -11.30
C PHE A 173 14.83 -29.05 -10.99
N ASP A 174 14.49 -29.46 -9.76
CA ASP A 174 14.54 -30.87 -9.35
C ASP A 174 13.58 -31.74 -10.19
N ILE A 175 12.37 -31.26 -10.50
CA ILE A 175 11.41 -31.93 -11.40
C ILE A 175 11.94 -32.01 -12.84
N LEU A 176 12.64 -30.98 -13.32
CA LEU A 176 13.25 -30.98 -14.65
C LEU A 176 14.35 -32.02 -14.78
N LEU A 177 15.11 -32.26 -13.71
CA LEU A 177 16.11 -33.33 -13.66
C LEU A 177 15.44 -34.71 -13.65
N GLU A 178 14.41 -34.92 -12.82
CA GLU A 178 13.74 -36.22 -12.70
C GLU A 178 13.03 -36.64 -14.01
N ARG A 179 12.35 -35.72 -14.69
CA ARG A 179 11.58 -36.03 -15.90
C ARG A 179 12.45 -36.48 -17.09
N GLN A 180 13.74 -36.19 -17.05
CA GLN A 180 14.69 -36.61 -18.09
C GLN A 180 15.30 -38.00 -17.87
N VAL A 181 15.07 -38.58 -16.68
CA VAL A 181 15.49 -39.95 -16.36
C VAL A 181 14.55 -40.99 -16.98
N ILE A 182 13.37 -40.58 -17.49
CA ILE A 182 12.40 -41.48 -18.13
C ILE A 182 12.45 -41.31 -19.67
N PRO A 183 13.40 -41.94 -20.39
CA PRO A 183 13.30 -42.06 -21.84
C PRO A 183 12.16 -43.03 -22.19
N SER A 184 11.33 -42.61 -23.15
CA SER A 184 10.24 -43.37 -23.74
C SER A 184 10.77 -44.43 -24.72
N SER A 185 11.69 -45.28 -24.27
CA SER A 185 12.16 -46.42 -25.04
C SER A 185 12.56 -47.60 -24.14
N SER A 186 11.92 -48.74 -24.41
CA SER A 186 12.17 -50.12 -23.97
C SER A 186 11.90 -50.48 -22.50
N LEU A 187 10.64 -50.79 -22.22
CA LEU A 187 10.29 -51.85 -21.29
C LEU A 187 10.49 -53.20 -22.03
N THR A 188 11.71 -53.74 -22.01
CA THR A 188 11.93 -55.15 -22.31
C THR A 188 12.75 -55.74 -21.17
N THR A 189 12.06 -56.62 -20.44
CA THR A 189 12.56 -57.64 -19.52
C THR A 189 14.00 -58.06 -19.78
N THR A 190 14.85 -57.94 -18.77
CA THR A 190 15.53 -59.08 -18.11
C THR A 190 16.35 -58.55 -16.93
N ASP A 191 16.48 -59.42 -15.93
CA ASP A 191 16.95 -59.18 -14.57
C ASP A 191 18.40 -58.65 -14.48
N ASP A 192 18.75 -58.12 -13.30
CA ASP A 192 20.06 -57.60 -12.83
C ASP A 192 20.38 -56.08 -12.92
N THR A 193 19.46 -55.22 -13.40
CA THR A 193 19.72 -53.77 -13.57
C THR A 193 19.05 -52.83 -12.54
N THR A 194 18.51 -53.35 -11.44
CA THR A 194 17.78 -52.53 -10.46
C THR A 194 18.70 -51.61 -9.64
N THR A 195 19.95 -52.03 -9.37
CA THR A 195 20.94 -51.19 -8.68
C THR A 195 21.52 -50.10 -9.57
N SER A 196 21.75 -50.35 -10.87
CA SER A 196 22.27 -49.32 -11.79
C SER A 196 21.21 -48.27 -12.14
N LEU A 197 19.95 -48.65 -12.30
CA LEU A 197 18.85 -47.72 -12.56
C LEU A 197 18.51 -46.84 -11.35
N LEU A 198 18.59 -47.40 -10.13
CA LEU A 198 18.45 -46.59 -8.90
C LEU A 198 19.65 -45.65 -8.70
N THR A 199 20.87 -46.04 -9.11
CA THR A 199 22.05 -45.17 -9.04
C THR A 199 22.06 -44.11 -10.14
N GLN A 200 21.50 -44.41 -11.33
CA GLN A 200 21.34 -43.45 -12.43
C GLN A 200 20.24 -42.42 -12.16
N ARG A 201 19.22 -42.78 -11.36
CA ARG A 201 18.19 -41.85 -10.87
C ARG A 201 18.74 -40.71 -10.01
N ILE A 202 19.98 -40.84 -9.53
CA ILE A 202 20.59 -39.96 -8.51
C ILE A 202 21.62 -38.97 -9.10
N THR A 203 22.05 -39.08 -10.37
CA THR A 203 23.32 -38.45 -10.79
C THR A 203 23.26 -37.34 -11.85
N ARG A 204 22.11 -36.99 -12.44
CA ARG A 204 22.07 -35.79 -13.30
C ARG A 204 21.92 -34.53 -12.47
N THR A 205 23.01 -33.77 -12.37
CA THR A 205 23.08 -32.45 -11.72
C THR A 205 22.82 -31.29 -12.69
N THR A 206 22.73 -31.60 -13.99
CA THR A 206 22.61 -30.64 -15.09
C THR A 206 21.34 -30.85 -15.90
N ALA A 207 20.72 -29.75 -16.33
CA ALA A 207 19.55 -29.74 -17.19
C ALA A 207 19.92 -29.24 -18.61
N PRO A 208 19.55 -29.94 -19.69
CA PRO A 208 19.77 -29.52 -21.06
C PRO A 208 18.98 -28.25 -21.42
N MET A 209 19.65 -27.37 -22.16
CA MET A 209 19.15 -26.08 -22.61
C MET A 209 17.86 -26.19 -23.43
N LEU A 210 17.69 -27.27 -24.20
CA LEU A 210 16.51 -27.48 -25.05
C LEU A 210 15.22 -27.61 -24.21
N VAL A 211 15.30 -28.27 -23.06
CA VAL A 211 14.15 -28.43 -22.15
C VAL A 211 13.89 -27.12 -21.41
N LEU A 212 14.94 -26.46 -20.92
CA LEU A 212 14.83 -25.14 -20.27
C LEU A 212 14.20 -24.10 -21.19
N THR A 213 14.65 -24.03 -22.44
CA THR A 213 14.12 -23.09 -23.45
C THR A 213 12.63 -23.37 -23.69
N ARG A 214 12.22 -24.63 -23.85
CA ARG A 214 10.80 -24.99 -24.03
C ARG A 214 9.95 -24.56 -22.83
N VAL A 215 10.40 -24.83 -21.61
CA VAL A 215 9.68 -24.47 -20.38
C VAL A 215 9.55 -22.96 -20.24
N ILE A 216 10.61 -22.21 -20.54
CA ILE A 216 10.60 -20.75 -20.48
C ILE A 216 9.68 -20.17 -21.57
N THR A 217 9.73 -20.69 -22.81
CA THR A 217 8.84 -20.21 -23.88
C THR A 217 7.37 -20.47 -23.58
N GLY A 218 7.04 -21.59 -22.93
CA GLY A 218 5.68 -21.96 -22.54
C GLY A 218 5.18 -21.31 -21.24
N SER A 219 5.99 -20.50 -20.58
CA SER A 219 5.63 -19.82 -19.33
C SER A 219 4.85 -18.52 -19.58
N ASP A 220 4.10 -18.05 -18.58
CA ASP A 220 3.37 -16.77 -18.63
C ASP A 220 4.24 -15.57 -18.18
N LEU A 221 5.51 -15.56 -18.59
CA LEU A 221 6.43 -14.45 -18.36
C LEU A 221 6.34 -13.41 -19.48
N PRO A 222 6.63 -12.12 -19.21
CA PRO A 222 6.75 -11.13 -20.28
C PRO A 222 7.80 -11.55 -21.31
N GLU A 223 7.49 -11.44 -22.61
CA GLU A 223 8.42 -11.75 -23.71
C GLU A 223 9.83 -11.13 -23.60
N PRO A 224 10.03 -9.85 -23.19
CA PRO A 224 11.38 -9.32 -23.02
C PRO A 224 12.16 -10.04 -21.91
N LEU A 225 11.45 -10.52 -20.89
CA LEU A 225 12.04 -11.22 -19.76
C LEU A 225 12.36 -12.68 -20.14
N LYS A 226 11.50 -13.31 -20.96
CA LYS A 226 11.78 -14.64 -21.53
C LYS A 226 13.03 -14.63 -22.40
N THR A 227 13.12 -13.68 -23.32
CA THR A 227 14.25 -13.57 -24.27
C THR A 227 15.56 -13.33 -23.52
N GLU A 228 15.56 -12.39 -22.58
CA GLU A 228 16.70 -12.16 -21.70
C GLU A 228 17.09 -13.40 -20.90
N LEU A 229 16.15 -14.06 -20.23
CA LEU A 229 16.42 -15.28 -19.46
C LEU A 229 17.04 -16.39 -20.31
N VAL A 230 16.50 -16.62 -21.51
CA VAL A 230 17.02 -17.63 -22.45
C VAL A 230 18.44 -17.26 -22.90
N ASP A 231 18.70 -16.00 -23.20
CA ASP A 231 20.02 -15.55 -23.63
C ASP A 231 21.06 -15.68 -22.50
N THR A 232 20.71 -15.32 -21.26
CA THR A 232 21.59 -15.48 -20.10
C THR A 232 21.89 -16.95 -19.83
N LEU A 233 20.88 -17.82 -19.92
CA LEU A 233 21.06 -19.25 -19.73
C LEU A 233 21.91 -19.88 -20.86
N LYS A 234 21.73 -19.48 -22.12
CA LYS A 234 22.58 -19.92 -23.24
C LYS A 234 24.05 -19.55 -23.02
N ARG A 235 24.32 -18.35 -22.51
CA ARG A 235 25.69 -17.94 -22.16
C ARG A 235 26.29 -18.82 -21.06
N TYR A 236 25.51 -19.22 -20.06
CA TYR A 236 25.98 -20.11 -19.00
C TYR A 236 26.16 -21.56 -19.45
N ALA A 237 25.38 -22.03 -20.43
CA ALA A 237 25.46 -23.40 -20.93
C ALA A 237 26.68 -23.68 -21.81
N GLY A 238 27.26 -22.63 -22.43
CA GLY A 238 28.43 -22.75 -23.29
C GLY A 238 28.27 -23.80 -24.39
N GLU A 239 29.34 -24.52 -24.70
CA GLU A 239 29.34 -25.58 -25.74
C GLU A 239 28.61 -26.85 -25.30
N ASN A 240 28.49 -27.09 -24.00
CA ASN A 240 27.92 -28.32 -23.44
C ASN A 240 26.37 -28.32 -23.47
N ASN A 241 25.73 -27.19 -23.78
CA ASN A 241 24.26 -27.05 -23.80
C ASN A 241 23.55 -27.54 -22.53
N GLU A 242 24.25 -27.54 -21.39
CA GLU A 242 23.78 -28.04 -20.10
C GLU A 242 23.96 -26.97 -19.02
N VAL A 243 23.00 -26.87 -18.10
CA VAL A 243 22.98 -25.87 -17.04
C VAL A 243 22.82 -26.54 -15.69
N GLY A 244 23.76 -26.31 -14.78
CA GLY A 244 23.67 -26.74 -13.38
C GLY A 244 22.80 -25.81 -12.52
N TRP A 245 22.45 -26.27 -11.32
CA TRP A 245 21.60 -25.50 -10.39
C TRP A 245 22.13 -24.10 -10.10
N ASP A 246 23.42 -23.94 -9.79
CA ASP A 246 23.98 -22.65 -9.37
C ASP A 246 23.88 -21.60 -10.47
N MET A 247 24.10 -22.00 -11.73
CA MET A 247 23.94 -21.16 -12.91
C MET A 247 22.48 -20.80 -13.15
N PHE A 248 21.57 -21.78 -13.02
CA PHE A 248 20.13 -21.55 -13.17
C PHE A 248 19.57 -20.62 -12.08
N ALA A 249 19.97 -20.82 -10.83
CA ALA A 249 19.59 -19.98 -9.70
C ALA A 249 20.10 -18.54 -9.88
N THR A 250 21.35 -18.38 -10.34
CA THR A 250 21.94 -17.06 -10.63
C THR A 250 21.20 -16.35 -11.77
N ALA A 251 20.86 -17.07 -12.84
CA ALA A 251 20.04 -16.52 -13.93
C ALA A 251 18.66 -16.05 -13.42
N MET A 252 18.00 -16.85 -12.58
CA MET A 252 16.70 -16.50 -11.99
C MET A 252 16.76 -15.33 -11.00
N LEU A 253 17.89 -15.13 -10.32
CA LEU A 253 18.14 -13.98 -9.44
C LEU A 253 18.46 -12.71 -10.25
N SER A 254 19.17 -12.84 -11.38
CA SER A 254 19.49 -11.69 -12.24
C SER A 254 18.25 -10.97 -12.79
N LEU A 255 17.13 -11.69 -12.90
CA LEU A 255 15.83 -11.14 -13.27
C LEU A 255 15.26 -10.13 -12.27
N ASP A 256 15.69 -10.18 -11.00
CA ASP A 256 15.22 -9.24 -9.97
C ASP A 256 15.87 -7.86 -10.10
N ALA A 257 17.00 -7.77 -10.80
CA ALA A 257 17.73 -6.51 -10.97
C ALA A 257 17.08 -5.58 -12.02
N ASP A 258 16.28 -6.11 -12.95
CA ASP A 258 16.01 -5.45 -14.24
C ASP A 258 14.54 -5.15 -14.56
N VAL A 259 13.68 -5.04 -13.53
CA VAL A 259 12.25 -4.68 -13.67
C VAL A 259 12.01 -3.33 -14.38
N GLN A 260 13.05 -2.54 -14.65
CA GLN A 260 13.00 -1.24 -15.31
C GLN A 260 13.42 -1.20 -16.80
N LYS A 261 13.43 -2.30 -17.56
CA LYS A 261 13.61 -2.17 -19.02
C LYS A 261 12.38 -1.52 -19.67
N SER A 262 12.52 -0.22 -19.96
CA SER A 262 11.63 0.58 -20.79
C SER A 262 11.30 -0.17 -22.07
N SER A 263 10.01 -0.28 -22.39
CA SER A 263 9.56 -0.84 -23.67
C SER A 263 10.27 -0.10 -24.80
N VAL A 264 11.07 -0.82 -25.60
CA VAL A 264 11.70 -0.27 -26.79
C VAL A 264 10.58 0.21 -27.72
N VAL A 265 10.60 1.50 -28.07
CA VAL A 265 9.65 2.09 -29.02
C VAL A 265 10.02 1.61 -30.41
N HIS A 266 9.21 0.71 -30.97
CA HIS A 266 9.36 0.28 -32.35
C HIS A 266 8.79 1.34 -33.29
N HIS A 267 9.62 1.84 -34.21
CA HIS A 267 9.23 2.80 -35.23
C HIS A 267 8.61 2.02 -36.40
N GLU A 268 7.32 2.23 -36.67
CA GLU A 268 6.56 1.48 -37.69
C GLU A 268 6.33 2.27 -38.97
N TYR A 269 6.44 3.61 -38.93
CA TYR A 269 6.06 4.48 -40.05
C TYR A 269 7.27 5.08 -40.78
N SER A 270 7.11 5.34 -42.08
CA SER A 270 8.10 6.03 -42.92
C SER A 270 7.60 7.44 -43.32
N GLY A 271 8.53 8.38 -43.54
CA GLY A 271 8.23 9.76 -43.98
C GLY A 271 7.74 10.69 -42.85
N ILE A 272 6.75 11.53 -43.13
CA ILE A 272 6.23 12.56 -42.20
C ILE A 272 5.61 11.93 -40.94
N TRP A 273 4.96 10.78 -41.09
CA TRP A 273 4.36 10.04 -39.98
C TRP A 273 5.40 9.48 -39.01
N ALA A 274 6.62 9.22 -39.48
CA ALA A 274 7.75 8.85 -38.61
C ALA A 274 8.17 10.02 -37.72
N LEU A 275 8.16 11.25 -38.27
CA LEU A 275 8.46 12.47 -37.50
C LEU A 275 7.39 12.73 -36.44
N VAL A 276 6.11 12.57 -36.79
CA VAL A 276 5.00 12.73 -35.85
C VAL A 276 5.06 11.67 -34.73
N GLN A 277 5.38 10.41 -35.08
CA GLN A 277 5.59 9.36 -34.10
C GLN A 277 6.78 9.67 -33.17
N LEU A 278 7.88 10.20 -33.71
CA LEU A 278 9.06 10.59 -32.96
C LEU A 278 8.77 11.73 -31.99
N ILE A 279 8.00 12.74 -32.41
CA ILE A 279 7.58 13.86 -31.57
C ILE A 279 6.66 13.36 -30.44
N GLY A 280 5.67 12.52 -30.78
CA GLY A 280 4.74 11.93 -29.81
C GLY A 280 5.42 11.05 -28.76
N ALA A 281 6.45 10.31 -29.15
CA ALA A 281 7.26 9.47 -28.25
C ALA A 281 8.41 10.24 -27.57
N SER A 282 8.63 11.51 -27.91
CA SER A 282 9.74 12.29 -27.37
C SER A 282 9.51 12.67 -25.91
N LYS A 283 10.60 12.71 -25.13
CA LYS A 283 10.55 13.22 -23.75
C LYS A 283 10.18 14.71 -23.71
N TYR A 284 10.51 15.46 -24.77
CA TYR A 284 10.26 16.90 -24.87
C TYR A 284 8.77 17.24 -24.87
N LEU A 285 7.94 16.43 -25.53
CA LEU A 285 6.48 16.61 -25.50
C LEU A 285 5.95 16.51 -24.07
N THR A 286 6.45 15.57 -23.26
CA THR A 286 6.08 15.45 -21.85
C THR A 286 6.54 16.65 -21.02
N TRP A 287 7.76 17.15 -21.23
CA TRP A 287 8.23 18.37 -20.54
C TRP A 287 7.38 19.60 -20.89
N PHE A 288 6.98 19.72 -22.16
CA PHE A 288 6.13 20.79 -22.65
C PHE A 288 4.71 20.69 -22.07
N GLY A 289 4.12 19.49 -22.08
CA GLY A 289 2.83 19.22 -21.42
C GLY A 289 2.84 19.57 -19.94
N ASN A 290 3.92 19.23 -19.22
CA ASN A 290 4.08 19.62 -17.81
C ASN A 290 4.15 21.14 -17.60
N ALA A 291 4.84 21.86 -18.48
CA ALA A 291 4.92 23.33 -18.42
C ALA A 291 3.55 23.97 -18.68
N ILE A 292 2.80 23.45 -19.65
CA ILE A 292 1.41 23.86 -19.91
C ILE A 292 0.53 23.54 -18.70
N GLY A 293 0.69 22.37 -18.08
CA GLY A 293 0.04 21.98 -16.83
C GLY A 293 0.22 23.00 -15.72
N LEU A 294 1.45 23.50 -15.53
CA LEU A 294 1.77 24.50 -14.53
C LEU A 294 1.09 25.85 -14.85
N ILE A 295 1.14 26.29 -16.11
CA ILE A 295 0.47 27.54 -16.55
C ILE A 295 -1.04 27.43 -16.33
N ASN A 296 -1.64 26.30 -16.71
CA ASN A 296 -3.06 26.02 -16.51
C ASN A 296 -3.44 26.05 -15.02
N PHE A 297 -2.60 25.50 -14.13
CA PHE A 297 -2.81 25.58 -12.69
C PHE A 297 -2.79 27.02 -12.16
N ILE A 298 -1.84 27.85 -12.61
CA ILE A 298 -1.79 29.28 -12.22
C ILE A 298 -3.06 29.99 -12.66
N ILE A 299 -3.50 29.77 -13.90
CA ILE A 299 -4.71 30.39 -14.46
C ILE A 299 -5.95 29.96 -13.67
N LEU A 300 -6.07 28.69 -13.31
CA LEU A 300 -7.17 28.17 -12.48
C LEU A 300 -7.20 28.80 -11.08
N VAL A 301 -6.03 28.99 -10.45
CA VAL A 301 -5.93 29.67 -9.15
C VAL A 301 -6.37 31.13 -9.27
N VAL A 302 -5.98 31.81 -10.34
CA VAL A 302 -6.37 33.21 -10.60
C VAL A 302 -7.87 33.33 -10.88
N GLU A 303 -8.44 32.46 -11.74
CA GLU A 303 -9.89 32.39 -12.00
C GLU A 303 -10.65 32.15 -10.68
N GLY A 304 -10.24 31.17 -9.88
CA GLY A 304 -10.85 30.88 -8.59
C GLY A 304 -10.82 32.05 -7.61
N ALA A 305 -9.74 32.84 -7.60
CA ALA A 305 -9.66 34.04 -6.77
C ALA A 305 -10.55 35.19 -7.28
N LEU A 306 -10.67 35.34 -8.61
CA LEU A 306 -11.46 36.41 -9.23
C LEU A 306 -12.96 36.14 -9.22
N ARG A 307 -13.39 34.87 -9.19
CA ARG A 307 -14.79 34.45 -9.21
C ARG A 307 -15.64 35.02 -8.07
N TYR A 308 -15.02 35.34 -6.93
CA TYR A 308 -15.73 35.92 -5.77
C TYR A 308 -15.91 37.45 -5.87
N HIS A 309 -15.33 38.10 -6.89
CA HIS A 309 -15.36 39.56 -7.04
C HIS A 309 -16.24 39.99 -8.23
N PRO A 310 -17.38 40.69 -7.98
CA PRO A 310 -18.35 41.04 -9.02
C PRO A 310 -17.81 42.01 -10.09
N LYS A 311 -16.68 42.68 -9.83
CA LYS A 311 -16.03 43.61 -10.78
C LYS A 311 -15.30 42.91 -11.93
N PHE A 312 -15.01 41.60 -11.82
CA PHE A 312 -14.14 40.88 -12.75
C PHE A 312 -14.88 39.82 -13.59
N PHE A 313 -16.20 39.87 -13.67
CA PHE A 313 -17.02 38.89 -14.40
C PHE A 313 -16.64 38.74 -15.89
N THR A 314 -16.24 39.81 -16.57
CA THR A 314 -15.79 39.76 -17.97
C THR A 314 -14.44 39.06 -18.13
N ILE A 315 -13.55 39.19 -17.14
CA ILE A 315 -12.24 38.53 -17.12
C ILE A 315 -12.41 37.05 -16.77
N ASP A 316 -13.36 36.72 -15.90
CA ASP A 316 -13.73 35.34 -15.55
C ASP A 316 -14.19 34.54 -16.80
N ILE A 317 -15.08 35.11 -17.62
CA ILE A 317 -15.52 34.49 -18.88
C ILE A 317 -14.33 34.27 -19.84
N PHE A 318 -13.41 35.23 -19.93
CA PHE A 318 -12.22 35.08 -20.79
C PHE A 318 -11.28 33.98 -20.28
N LEU A 319 -11.01 33.93 -18.98
CA LEU A 319 -10.18 32.89 -18.35
C LEU A 319 -10.81 31.51 -18.53
N SER A 320 -12.13 31.39 -18.38
CA SER A 320 -12.87 30.14 -18.61
C SER A 320 -12.72 29.62 -20.04
N ASN A 321 -12.77 30.51 -21.04
CA ASN A 321 -12.51 30.14 -22.44
C ASN A 321 -11.07 29.69 -22.68
N VAL A 322 -10.10 30.33 -22.03
CA VAL A 322 -8.68 29.94 -22.09
C VAL A 322 -8.47 28.55 -21.46
N LEU A 323 -9.11 28.28 -20.32
CA LEU A 323 -9.09 26.98 -19.65
C LEU A 323 -9.69 25.86 -20.53
N PHE A 324 -10.77 26.14 -21.25
CA PHE A 324 -11.34 25.20 -22.23
C PHE A 324 -10.35 24.88 -23.37
N SER A 325 -9.58 25.87 -23.83
CA SER A 325 -8.53 25.64 -24.83
C SER A 325 -7.43 24.71 -24.32
N PHE A 326 -7.09 24.74 -23.03
CA PHE A 326 -6.15 23.79 -22.44
C PHE A 326 -6.70 22.37 -22.39
N SER A 327 -8.01 22.19 -22.16
CA SER A 327 -8.65 20.86 -22.21
C SER A 327 -8.52 20.22 -23.60
N ILE A 328 -8.71 21.01 -24.66
CA ILE A 328 -8.50 20.55 -26.05
C ILE A 328 -7.05 20.14 -26.26
N TYR A 329 -6.09 20.93 -25.75
CA TYR A 329 -4.68 20.59 -25.82
C TYR A 329 -4.37 19.24 -25.15
N TYR A 330 -4.86 18.98 -23.93
CA TYR A 330 -4.61 17.70 -23.23
C TYR A 330 -5.23 16.50 -23.95
N PHE A 331 -6.41 16.68 -24.54
CA PHE A 331 -7.05 15.65 -25.37
C PHE A 331 -6.21 15.32 -26.61
N LEU A 332 -5.69 16.34 -27.30
CA LEU A 332 -4.82 16.17 -28.46
C LEU A 332 -3.47 15.55 -28.09
N GLU A 333 -2.84 15.98 -27.00
CA GLU A 333 -1.59 15.40 -26.50
C GLU A 333 -1.78 13.91 -26.16
N SER A 334 -2.85 13.57 -25.44
CA SER A 334 -3.16 12.18 -25.05
C SER A 334 -3.46 11.30 -26.27
N SER A 335 -4.20 11.84 -27.24
CA SER A 335 -4.48 11.15 -28.52
C SER A 335 -3.20 10.94 -29.34
N LEU A 336 -2.30 11.92 -29.38
CA LEU A 336 -1.01 11.82 -30.08
C LEU A 336 -0.08 10.81 -29.39
N LYS A 337 -0.05 10.77 -28.06
CA LYS A 337 0.70 9.75 -27.31
C LYS A 337 0.12 8.35 -27.48
N LEU A 338 -1.21 8.19 -27.48
CA LEU A 338 -1.88 6.90 -27.72
C LEU A 338 -1.67 6.40 -29.15
N TRP A 339 -1.59 7.32 -30.13
CA TRP A 339 -1.30 6.96 -31.52
C TRP A 339 0.18 6.62 -31.74
N SER A 340 1.10 7.39 -31.13
CA SER A 340 2.55 7.18 -31.31
C SER A 340 3.10 5.98 -30.52
N LEU A 341 2.57 5.75 -29.30
CA LEU A 341 2.87 4.61 -28.45
C LEU A 341 1.76 3.59 -28.63
N ARG A 342 2.05 2.41 -29.18
CA ARG A 342 1.07 1.32 -29.33
C ARG A 342 0.18 1.21 -28.06
N PRO A 343 -1.13 0.95 -28.17
CA PRO A 343 -2.05 0.99 -27.03
C PRO A 343 -1.58 0.16 -25.82
N LYS A 344 -1.01 -1.03 -26.07
CA LYS A 344 -0.45 -1.91 -25.02
C LYS A 344 0.71 -1.28 -24.24
N VAL A 345 1.52 -0.48 -24.91
CA VAL A 345 2.66 0.25 -24.31
C VAL A 345 2.16 1.48 -23.57
N PHE A 346 1.20 2.20 -24.18
CA PHE A 346 0.59 3.37 -23.55
C PHE A 346 -0.01 3.05 -22.19
N PHE A 347 -0.85 2.01 -22.10
CA PHE A 347 -1.50 1.58 -20.85
C PHE A 347 -0.55 0.95 -19.82
N LYS A 348 0.67 0.58 -20.22
CA LYS A 348 1.70 0.08 -19.30
C LYS A 348 2.26 1.20 -18.41
N TYR A 349 2.26 2.44 -18.90
CA TYR A 349 2.74 3.60 -18.14
C TYR A 349 1.58 4.21 -17.35
N VAL A 350 1.63 4.07 -16.03
CA VAL A 350 0.57 4.55 -15.11
C VAL A 350 0.25 6.03 -15.31
N PHE A 351 1.26 6.87 -15.50
CA PHE A 351 1.07 8.31 -15.75
C PHE A 351 0.30 8.58 -17.05
N ASN A 352 0.66 7.90 -18.14
CA ASN A 352 -0.05 8.08 -19.42
C ASN A 352 -1.51 7.62 -19.31
N THR A 353 -1.77 6.51 -18.61
CA THR A 353 -3.13 6.03 -18.37
C THR A 353 -3.94 7.02 -17.52
N PHE A 354 -3.32 7.61 -16.50
CA PHE A 354 -3.94 8.62 -15.65
C PHE A 354 -4.24 9.90 -16.44
N ASP A 355 -3.29 10.40 -17.22
CA ASP A 355 -3.45 11.59 -18.05
C ASP A 355 -4.57 11.40 -19.08
N ALA A 356 -4.65 10.21 -19.70
CA ALA A 356 -5.74 9.90 -20.64
C ALA A 356 -7.12 9.84 -19.99
N ILE A 357 -7.21 9.38 -18.74
CA ILE A 357 -8.48 9.38 -17.99
C ILE A 357 -8.87 10.80 -17.60
N LEU A 358 -7.91 11.65 -17.24
CA LEU A 358 -8.17 13.05 -16.88
C LEU A 358 -8.48 13.93 -18.10
N ALA A 359 -7.98 13.57 -19.27
CA ALA A 359 -8.20 14.29 -20.51
C ALA A 359 -9.55 13.99 -21.19
N VAL A 360 -10.27 12.96 -20.72
CA VAL A 360 -11.64 12.59 -21.12
C VAL A 360 -12.63 13.16 -20.12
#